data_AF-A0A496ABL1-F1
#
_entry.id   AF-A0A496ABL1-F1
#
_cell.length_a   1.000
_cell.length_b   1.000
_cell.length_c   1.000
_cell.angle_alpha   90.00
_cell.angle_beta   90.00
_cell.angle_gamma   90.00
#
_symmetry.space_group_name_H-M   'P 1'
#
loop_
_entity.id
_entity.type
_entity.pdbx_description
1 polymer ?
#
loop_
_entity_poly.entity_id
_entity_poly.type
_entity_poly.pdbx_seq_one_letter_code
_entity_poly.pdbx_strand_id
1 'polypeptide(L)'
;MSVYEYFLIFLALIFCIYASWTDLRTQKIRNVCSLGLLYGGTLSQLMAWYLGTTTPLYILGLFFGSGVIAFGFYWFGVFSPGDSKLFWGLCLIFPLSLFRNLSGSLSFPPLILALNIVIPYSVGLLGYLLYKFALMPNKLALLRGFVMSNFQGAALLEKLFNLLFFIGIATALTSLLKLIGWQPDRFVNLILVLAAFALAQKLLSPVPKTPVYYAIVGFACVWLSIRSAPSVPALLSGFAFFLGLYLMVFVIAKQLVLGLASLALDNAVDVNGLRIGMIPAELIVRVAEPDGSVRYEKKQVAFSSGQDDNVVISPDPAGLDAEDIAHLQDLAAAGALMEFKNQIKIQPSIRFAPVISIGALLTVLCQGPFYLKLMQLF
;
A
#
# COMPACT_ATOMS: atom_id res chain seq x y z
N MET A 1 8.83 -14.07 29.76
CA MET A 1 9.23 -14.72 28.50
C MET A 1 10.32 -15.73 28.80
N SER A 2 10.36 -16.84 28.08
CA SER A 2 11.41 -17.86 28.25
C SER A 2 12.70 -17.48 27.50
N VAL A 3 13.82 -18.12 27.85
CA VAL A 3 15.12 -17.92 27.13
C VAL A 3 14.98 -18.21 25.64
N TYR A 4 14.17 -19.20 25.28
CA TYR A 4 13.84 -19.54 23.90
C TYR A 4 13.15 -18.39 23.17
N GLU A 5 12.19 -17.71 23.79
CA GLU A 5 11.48 -16.58 23.19
C GLU A 5 12.40 -15.37 22.96
N TYR A 6 13.30 -15.09 23.92
CA TYR A 6 14.34 -14.06 23.73
C TYR A 6 15.30 -14.40 22.60
N PHE A 7 15.67 -15.68 22.45
CA PHE A 7 16.49 -16.15 21.34
C PHE A 7 15.80 -15.94 19.99
N LEU A 8 14.50 -16.24 19.88
CA LEU A 8 13.72 -16.00 18.65
C LEU A 8 13.66 -14.51 18.28
N ILE A 9 13.44 -13.65 19.26
CA ILE A 9 13.44 -12.18 19.05
C ILE A 9 14.81 -11.70 18.59
N PHE A 10 15.88 -12.17 19.25
CA PHE A 10 17.24 -11.83 18.87
C PHE A 10 17.56 -12.28 17.43
N LEU A 11 17.16 -13.49 17.06
CA LEU A 11 17.32 -14.02 15.70
C LEU A 11 16.56 -13.14 14.70
N ALA A 12 15.29 -12.81 14.98
CA ALA A 12 14.46 -11.94 14.15
C ALA A 12 15.12 -10.57 13.92
N LEU A 13 15.64 -9.94 14.98
CA LEU A 13 16.30 -8.64 14.89
C LEU A 13 17.61 -8.70 14.10
N ILE A 14 18.43 -9.74 14.26
CA ILE A 14 19.65 -9.91 13.46
C ILE A 14 19.31 -10.01 11.97
N PHE A 15 18.33 -10.84 11.61
CA PHE A 15 17.92 -10.99 10.22
C PHE A 15 17.35 -9.69 9.65
N CYS A 16 16.59 -8.93 10.43
CA CYS A 16 16.13 -7.58 10.07
C CYS A 16 17.27 -6.59 9.82
N ILE A 17 18.25 -6.53 10.74
CA ILE A 17 19.41 -5.64 10.62
C ILE A 17 20.24 -6.02 9.40
N TYR A 18 20.49 -7.32 9.20
CA TYR A 18 21.23 -7.81 8.05
C TYR A 18 20.48 -7.57 6.73
N ALA A 19 19.17 -7.81 6.69
CA ALA A 19 18.32 -7.49 5.54
C ALA A 19 18.36 -6.00 5.21
N SER A 20 18.22 -5.13 6.22
CA SER A 20 18.34 -3.68 6.07
C SER A 20 19.70 -3.26 5.53
N TRP A 21 20.78 -3.86 6.04
CA TRP A 21 22.13 -3.58 5.55
C TRP A 21 22.29 -4.01 4.08
N THR A 22 21.82 -5.20 3.71
CA THR A 22 21.87 -5.68 2.32
C THR A 22 21.03 -4.83 1.38
N ASP A 23 19.85 -4.38 1.82
CA ASP A 23 18.96 -3.52 1.05
C ASP A 23 19.59 -2.13 0.83
N LEU A 24 20.20 -1.55 1.88
CA LEU A 24 20.92 -0.27 1.78
C LEU A 24 22.13 -0.32 0.85
N ARG A 25 22.87 -1.45 0.79
CA ARG A 25 24.08 -1.57 -0.03
C ARG A 25 23.85 -2.09 -1.44
N THR A 26 22.95 -3.05 -1.60
CA THR A 26 22.81 -3.85 -2.84
C THR A 26 21.43 -3.76 -3.48
N GLN A 27 20.49 -3.02 -2.88
CA GLN A 27 19.10 -2.87 -3.34
C GLN A 27 18.36 -4.20 -3.55
N LYS A 28 18.89 -5.29 -3.00
CA LYS A 28 18.34 -6.64 -3.10
C LYS A 28 18.42 -7.31 -1.74
N ILE A 29 17.28 -7.81 -1.28
CA ILE A 29 17.21 -8.64 -0.08
C ILE A 29 17.61 -10.06 -0.47
N ARG A 30 18.67 -10.58 0.15
CA ARG A 30 19.11 -11.96 -0.09
C ARG A 30 18.04 -12.93 0.42
N ASN A 31 17.66 -13.90 -0.42
CA ASN A 31 16.67 -14.93 -0.08
C ASN A 31 17.00 -15.70 1.21
N VAL A 32 18.28 -15.79 1.58
CA VAL A 32 18.71 -16.41 2.84
C VAL A 32 18.05 -15.75 4.06
N CYS A 33 17.81 -14.44 4.03
CA CYS A 33 17.22 -13.73 5.17
C CYS A 33 15.73 -14.02 5.31
N SER A 34 15.01 -13.89 4.20
CA SER A 34 13.55 -14.07 4.17
C SER A 34 13.16 -15.53 4.32
N LEU A 35 13.82 -16.45 3.61
CA LEU A 35 13.59 -17.89 3.76
C LEU A 35 14.08 -18.41 5.10
N GLY A 36 15.21 -17.92 5.61
CA GLY A 36 15.72 -18.30 6.93
C GLY A 36 14.71 -17.98 8.03
N LEU A 37 14.12 -16.78 8.01
CA LEU A 37 13.05 -16.41 8.94
C LEU A 37 11.76 -17.20 8.71
N LEU A 38 11.41 -17.53 7.48
CA LEU A 38 10.18 -18.27 7.18
C LEU A 38 10.27 -19.73 7.64
N TYR A 39 11.38 -20.41 7.35
CA TYR A 39 11.63 -21.77 7.82
C TYR A 39 11.85 -21.81 9.34
N GLY A 40 12.68 -20.91 9.86
CA GLY A 40 12.94 -20.80 11.30
C GLY A 40 11.68 -20.44 12.08
N GLY A 41 10.87 -19.52 11.56
CA GLY A 41 9.57 -19.15 12.12
C GLY A 41 8.59 -20.32 12.11
N THR A 42 8.44 -21.02 10.98
CA THR A 42 7.56 -22.20 10.90
C THR A 42 7.99 -23.28 11.89
N LEU A 43 9.29 -23.58 11.96
CA LEU A 43 9.83 -24.53 12.92
C LEU A 43 9.57 -24.07 14.37
N SER A 44 9.69 -22.77 14.64
CA SER A 44 9.44 -22.20 15.97
C SER A 44 7.99 -22.37 16.42
N GLN A 45 7.04 -22.26 15.49
CA GLN A 45 5.62 -22.48 15.74
C GLN A 45 5.32 -23.97 15.94
N LEU A 46 5.95 -24.85 15.18
CA LEU A 46 5.84 -26.30 15.41
C LEU A 46 6.40 -26.70 16.77
N MET A 47 7.52 -26.09 17.20
CA MET A 47 8.07 -26.29 18.53
C MET A 47 7.14 -25.75 19.61
N ALA A 48 6.50 -24.59 19.38
CA ALA A 48 5.50 -24.03 20.29
C ALA A 48 4.29 -24.98 20.46
N TRP A 49 3.88 -25.66 19.39
CA TRP A 49 2.85 -26.71 19.44
C TRP A 49 3.32 -27.94 20.20
N TYR A 50 4.55 -28.41 19.95
CA TYR A 50 5.15 -29.53 20.69
C TYR A 50 5.20 -29.25 22.21
N LEU A 51 5.50 -28.00 22.59
CA LEU A 51 5.51 -27.54 23.98
C LEU A 51 4.10 -27.23 24.55
N GLY A 52 3.03 -27.44 23.79
CA GLY A 52 1.65 -27.24 24.22
C GLY A 52 1.22 -25.79 24.38
N THR A 53 1.98 -24.83 23.82
CA THR A 53 1.67 -23.40 23.94
C THR A 53 0.74 -22.89 22.84
N THR A 54 0.57 -23.66 21.76
CA THR A 54 -0.25 -23.31 20.58
C THR A 54 -1.02 -24.50 20.04
N THR A 55 -2.07 -24.23 19.26
CA THR A 55 -2.86 -25.26 18.56
C THR A 55 -2.50 -25.33 17.08
N PRO A 56 -2.66 -26.49 16.41
CA PRO A 56 -2.44 -26.61 14.97
C PRO A 56 -3.29 -25.63 14.15
N LEU A 57 -4.54 -25.41 14.56
CA LEU A 57 -5.44 -24.45 13.92
C LEU A 57 -4.87 -23.02 13.98
N TYR A 58 -4.29 -22.64 15.12
CA TYR A 58 -3.64 -21.34 15.27
C TYR A 58 -2.42 -21.20 14.36
N ILE A 59 -1.59 -22.25 14.24
CA ILE A 59 -0.42 -22.25 13.35
C ILE A 59 -0.85 -22.08 11.89
N LEU A 60 -1.86 -22.83 11.44
CA LEU A 60 -2.41 -22.70 10.09
C LEU A 60 -2.98 -21.29 9.87
N GLY A 61 -3.77 -20.78 10.82
CA GLY A 61 -4.32 -19.43 10.77
C GLY A 61 -3.24 -18.35 10.72
N LEU A 62 -2.17 -18.50 11.51
CA LEU A 62 -1.03 -17.60 11.51
C LEU A 62 -0.27 -17.66 10.18
N PHE A 63 0.03 -18.86 9.68
CA PHE A 63 0.77 -19.06 8.44
C PHE A 63 0.03 -18.52 7.23
N PHE A 64 -1.23 -18.93 7.03
CA PHE A 64 -2.03 -18.45 5.91
C PHE A 64 -2.44 -17.00 6.08
N GLY A 65 -2.83 -16.56 7.28
CA GLY A 65 -3.24 -15.18 7.51
C GLY A 65 -2.09 -14.18 7.32
N SER A 66 -0.88 -14.50 7.81
CA SER A 66 0.31 -13.69 7.51
C SER A 66 0.70 -13.73 6.04
N GLY A 67 0.58 -14.89 5.39
CA GLY A 67 0.82 -15.05 3.95
C GLY A 67 -0.14 -14.22 3.09
N VAL A 68 -1.43 -14.18 3.45
CA VAL A 68 -2.44 -13.36 2.76
C VAL A 68 -2.13 -11.87 2.91
N ILE A 69 -1.74 -11.41 4.11
CA ILE A 69 -1.35 -10.00 4.32
C ILE A 69 -0.08 -9.67 3.52
N ALA A 70 0.93 -10.54 3.58
CA ALA A 70 2.20 -10.37 2.86
C ALA A 70 1.99 -10.31 1.34
N PHE A 71 1.17 -11.23 0.82
CA PHE A 71 0.78 -11.25 -0.58
C PHE A 71 -0.06 -10.03 -0.94
N GLY A 72 -0.96 -9.59 -0.06
CA GLY A 72 -1.71 -8.35 -0.22
C GLY A 72 -0.79 -7.15 -0.41
N PHE A 73 0.21 -6.97 0.46
CA PHE A 73 1.18 -5.88 0.33
C PHE A 73 1.99 -5.94 -0.98
N TYR A 74 2.37 -7.14 -1.42
CA TYR A 74 3.02 -7.32 -2.72
C TYR A 74 2.07 -6.96 -3.86
N TRP A 75 0.86 -7.51 -3.84
CA TRP A 75 -0.15 -7.30 -4.88
C TRP A 75 -0.51 -5.82 -5.00
N PHE A 76 -0.66 -5.10 -3.90
CA PHE A 76 -0.92 -3.66 -3.92
C PHE A 76 0.30 -2.80 -4.29
N GLY A 77 1.48 -3.41 -4.52
CA GLY A 77 2.71 -2.71 -4.85
C GLY A 77 3.30 -1.93 -3.67
N VAL A 78 2.92 -2.28 -2.43
CA VAL A 78 3.47 -1.66 -1.21
C VAL A 78 4.85 -2.23 -0.91
N PHE A 79 5.01 -3.55 -1.06
CA PHE A 79 6.24 -4.28 -0.79
C PHE A 79 6.78 -4.96 -2.04
N SER A 80 8.11 -5.01 -2.16
CA SER A 80 8.76 -5.89 -3.13
C SER A 80 8.55 -7.36 -2.75
N PRO A 81 8.75 -8.32 -3.67
CA PRO A 81 8.69 -9.75 -3.35
C PRO A 81 9.61 -10.15 -2.19
N GLY A 82 10.77 -9.48 -2.03
CA GLY A 82 11.70 -9.73 -0.94
C GLY A 82 11.16 -9.25 0.41
N ASP A 83 10.61 -8.04 0.44
CA ASP A 83 10.02 -7.41 1.63
C ASP A 83 8.79 -8.18 2.13
N SER A 84 7.91 -8.63 1.22
CA SER A 84 6.74 -9.43 1.59
C SER A 84 7.14 -10.77 2.23
N LYS A 85 8.16 -11.45 1.71
CA LYS A 85 8.67 -12.70 2.33
C LYS A 85 9.32 -12.43 3.68
N LEU A 86 10.05 -11.33 3.81
CA LEU A 86 10.65 -10.91 5.08
C LEU A 86 9.57 -10.65 6.15
N PHE A 87 8.55 -9.87 5.79
CA PHE A 87 7.39 -9.62 6.66
C PHE A 87 6.67 -10.92 7.06
N TRP A 88 6.47 -11.84 6.10
CA TRP A 88 5.86 -13.14 6.38
C TRP A 88 6.68 -13.96 7.37
N GLY A 89 8.00 -14.07 7.18
CA GLY A 89 8.89 -14.75 8.12
C GLY A 89 8.90 -14.12 9.51
N LEU A 90 8.86 -12.78 9.60
CA LEU A 90 8.79 -12.07 10.89
C LEU A 90 7.49 -12.35 11.66
N CYS A 91 6.37 -12.47 10.96
CA CYS A 91 5.10 -12.84 11.59
C CYS A 91 5.15 -14.23 12.23
N LEU A 92 5.93 -15.15 11.64
CA LEU A 92 6.04 -16.53 12.09
C LEU A 92 7.07 -16.72 13.20
N ILE A 93 8.16 -15.97 13.20
CA ILE A 93 9.22 -16.12 14.21
C ILE A 93 8.90 -15.44 15.53
N PHE A 94 8.02 -14.42 15.53
CA PHE A 94 7.73 -13.72 16.77
C PHE A 94 6.98 -14.60 17.78
N PRO A 95 7.45 -14.65 19.03
CA PRO A 95 6.81 -15.47 20.05
C PRO A 95 5.45 -14.88 20.44
N LEU A 96 4.45 -15.74 20.63
CA LEU A 96 3.09 -15.31 20.93
C LEU A 96 2.95 -14.60 22.28
N SER A 97 3.89 -14.81 23.19
CA SER A 97 3.96 -14.08 24.45
C SER A 97 4.12 -12.56 24.26
N LEU A 98 4.65 -12.09 23.13
CA LEU A 98 4.67 -10.65 22.80
C LEU A 98 3.27 -10.05 22.69
N PHE A 99 2.25 -10.87 22.45
CA PHE A 99 0.88 -10.42 22.16
C PHE A 99 -0.12 -10.86 23.24
N ARG A 100 0.34 -11.46 24.34
CA ARG A 100 -0.50 -12.05 25.40
C ARG A 100 -1.44 -11.05 26.09
N ASN A 101 -1.06 -9.78 26.15
CA ASN A 101 -1.83 -8.75 26.87
C ASN A 101 -2.92 -8.10 26.01
N LEU A 102 -3.12 -8.57 24.79
CA LEU A 102 -4.05 -7.98 23.82
C LEU A 102 -5.29 -8.86 23.69
N SER A 103 -6.47 -8.25 23.82
CA SER A 103 -7.76 -8.90 23.64
C SER A 103 -8.39 -8.49 22.29
N GLY A 104 -9.27 -9.36 21.76
CA GLY A 104 -10.03 -9.06 20.53
C GLY A 104 -9.24 -9.16 19.22
N SER A 105 -9.56 -8.30 18.24
CA SER A 105 -8.91 -8.22 16.90
C SER A 105 -7.41 -7.94 16.96
N LEU A 106 -6.96 -7.29 18.03
CA LEU A 106 -5.55 -7.03 18.32
C LEU A 106 -4.83 -8.27 18.89
N SER A 107 -5.46 -9.43 18.92
CA SER A 107 -4.77 -10.69 19.25
C SER A 107 -4.04 -11.30 18.05
N PHE A 108 -4.24 -10.78 16.82
CA PHE A 108 -3.63 -11.34 15.61
C PHE A 108 -2.26 -10.69 15.32
N PRO A 109 -1.13 -11.39 15.56
CA PRO A 109 0.21 -10.82 15.46
C PRO A 109 0.57 -10.17 14.11
N PRO A 110 0.21 -10.77 12.95
CA PRO A 110 0.55 -10.19 11.66
C PRO A 110 -0.05 -8.81 11.43
N LEU A 111 -1.27 -8.59 11.96
CA LEU A 111 -1.93 -7.30 11.86
C LEU A 111 -1.16 -6.24 12.64
N ILE A 112 -0.73 -6.55 13.87
CA ILE A 112 0.03 -5.61 14.72
C ILE A 112 1.34 -5.22 14.06
N LEU A 113 2.07 -6.21 13.54
CA LEU A 113 3.33 -5.94 12.85
C LEU A 113 3.09 -5.05 11.64
N ALA A 114 2.05 -5.32 10.85
CA ALA A 114 1.66 -4.46 9.73
C ALA A 114 1.37 -3.02 10.18
N LEU A 115 0.61 -2.83 11.27
CA LEU A 115 0.31 -1.49 11.81
C LEU A 115 1.58 -0.76 12.26
N ASN A 116 2.47 -1.46 12.96
CA ASN A 116 3.73 -0.91 13.46
C ASN A 116 4.73 -0.59 12.33
N ILE A 117 4.55 -1.14 11.12
CA ILE A 117 5.34 -0.78 9.94
C ILE A 117 4.67 0.38 9.19
N VAL A 118 3.39 0.23 8.84
CA VAL A 118 2.68 1.13 7.92
C VAL A 118 2.43 2.50 8.56
N ILE A 119 2.03 2.56 9.83
CA ILE A 119 1.63 3.83 10.44
C ILE A 119 2.84 4.75 10.65
N PRO A 120 3.96 4.34 11.30
CA PRO A 120 5.11 5.23 11.47
C PRO A 120 5.70 5.67 10.14
N TYR A 121 5.74 4.76 9.15
CA TYR A 121 6.17 5.09 7.80
C TYR A 121 5.27 6.15 7.15
N SER A 122 3.95 5.97 7.22
CA SER A 122 2.99 6.91 6.64
C SER A 122 3.07 8.28 7.30
N VAL A 123 3.20 8.34 8.63
CA VAL A 123 3.35 9.59 9.38
C VAL A 123 4.66 10.28 9.02
N GLY A 124 5.78 9.55 8.96
CA GLY A 124 7.08 10.09 8.59
C GLY A 124 7.10 10.63 7.17
N LEU A 125 6.54 9.88 6.21
CA LEU A 125 6.42 10.31 4.81
C LEU A 125 5.52 11.55 4.68
N LEU A 126 4.37 11.55 5.34
CA LEU A 126 3.47 12.70 5.34
C LEU A 126 4.16 13.93 5.94
N GLY A 127 4.85 13.79 7.07
CA GLY A 127 5.61 14.87 7.70
C GLY A 127 6.70 15.43 6.79
N TYR A 128 7.46 14.56 6.10
CA TYR A 128 8.47 14.97 5.13
C TYR A 128 7.85 15.73 3.94
N LEU A 129 6.74 15.24 3.39
CA LEU A 129 6.06 15.88 2.28
C LEU A 129 5.44 17.22 2.67
N LEU A 130 4.86 17.33 3.87
CA LEU A 130 4.35 18.58 4.41
C LEU A 130 5.48 19.60 4.63
N TYR A 131 6.62 19.15 5.15
CA TYR A 131 7.81 19.99 5.30
C TYR A 131 8.31 20.51 3.93
N LYS A 132 8.45 19.62 2.93
CA LYS A 132 8.82 20.02 1.56
C LYS A 132 7.80 20.97 0.93
N PHE A 133 6.51 20.69 1.10
CA PHE A 133 5.44 21.58 0.66
C PHE A 133 5.53 22.95 1.30
N ALA A 134 5.85 23.02 2.60
CA ALA A 134 6.05 24.27 3.31
C ALA A 134 7.27 25.09 2.81
N LEU A 135 8.25 24.45 2.15
CA LEU A 135 9.42 25.13 1.59
C LEU A 135 9.26 25.52 0.12
N MET A 136 8.24 25.04 -0.59
CA MET A 136 8.07 25.34 -2.02
C MET A 136 7.64 26.80 -2.26
N PRO A 137 8.21 27.51 -3.24
CA PRO A 137 7.85 28.91 -3.54
C PRO A 137 6.48 29.07 -4.23
N ASN A 138 6.00 28.06 -5.00
CA ASN A 138 4.77 28.14 -5.81
C ASN A 138 3.58 27.31 -5.27
N LYS A 139 3.35 27.32 -3.96
CA LYS A 139 2.32 26.47 -3.29
C LYS A 139 0.90 26.74 -3.79
N LEU A 140 0.58 28.02 -4.01
CA LEU A 140 -0.76 28.45 -4.43
C LEU A 140 -1.08 27.99 -5.86
N ALA A 141 -0.08 27.97 -6.75
CA ALA A 141 -0.25 27.46 -8.11
C ALA A 141 -0.54 25.95 -8.10
N LEU A 142 0.16 25.18 -7.26
CA LEU A 142 -0.10 23.75 -7.07
C LEU A 142 -1.49 23.48 -6.47
N LEU A 143 -1.88 24.21 -5.43
CA LEU A 143 -3.21 24.08 -4.83
C LEU A 143 -4.32 24.48 -5.80
N ARG A 144 -4.13 25.54 -6.59
CA ARG A 144 -5.10 25.98 -7.59
C ARG A 144 -5.22 24.97 -8.72
N GLY A 145 -4.11 24.44 -9.21
CA GLY A 145 -4.09 23.35 -10.20
C GLY A 145 -4.79 22.10 -9.66
N PHE A 146 -4.55 21.76 -8.39
CA PHE A 146 -5.23 20.67 -7.70
C PHE A 146 -6.74 20.89 -7.62
N VAL A 147 -7.21 22.06 -7.20
CA VAL A 147 -8.65 22.35 -7.10
C VAL A 147 -9.29 22.33 -8.50
N MET A 148 -8.66 22.95 -9.49
CA MET A 148 -9.21 23.01 -10.84
C MET A 148 -9.27 21.63 -11.53
N SER A 149 -8.27 20.76 -11.36
CA SER A 149 -8.30 19.40 -11.93
C SER A 149 -9.32 18.50 -11.24
N ASN A 150 -9.56 18.73 -9.95
CA ASN A 150 -10.39 17.87 -9.12
C ASN A 150 -11.88 18.20 -9.13
N PHE A 151 -12.25 19.41 -9.52
CA PHE A 151 -13.64 19.89 -9.51
C PHE A 151 -14.22 20.11 -10.93
N GLN A 152 -13.66 19.46 -11.95
CA GLN A 152 -14.26 19.39 -13.29
C GLN A 152 -15.39 18.35 -13.33
N GLY A 153 -16.47 18.64 -14.07
CA GLY A 153 -17.76 17.94 -13.97
C GLY A 153 -17.70 16.42 -14.07
N ALA A 154 -16.96 15.87 -15.04
CA ALA A 154 -16.81 14.42 -15.19
C ALA A 154 -16.07 13.76 -14.02
N ALA A 155 -15.04 14.42 -13.47
CA ALA A 155 -14.28 13.95 -12.32
C ALA A 155 -15.08 14.02 -11.01
N LEU A 156 -15.96 15.01 -10.88
CA LEU A 156 -16.88 15.13 -9.73
C LEU A 156 -17.84 13.94 -9.66
N LEU A 157 -18.39 13.55 -10.80
CA LEU A 157 -19.31 12.42 -10.90
C LEU A 157 -18.62 11.11 -10.53
N GLU A 158 -17.42 10.85 -11.09
CA GLU A 158 -16.60 9.69 -10.72
C GLU A 158 -16.26 9.65 -9.21
N LYS A 159 -15.95 10.80 -8.61
CA LYS A 159 -15.67 10.88 -7.17
C LYS A 159 -16.89 10.61 -6.32
N LEU A 160 -18.06 11.10 -6.71
CA LEU A 160 -19.31 10.83 -6.02
C LEU A 160 -19.66 9.34 -6.07
N PHE A 161 -19.45 8.68 -7.21
CA PHE A 161 -19.63 7.23 -7.32
C PHE A 161 -18.61 6.45 -6.50
N ASN A 162 -17.33 6.84 -6.53
CA ASN A 162 -16.31 6.22 -5.68
C ASN A 162 -16.61 6.39 -4.19
N LEU A 163 -17.18 7.53 -3.78
CA LEU A 163 -17.65 7.75 -2.42
C LEU A 163 -18.82 6.82 -2.08
N LEU A 164 -19.85 6.73 -2.93
CA LEU A 164 -20.97 5.82 -2.71
C LEU A 164 -20.49 4.37 -2.63
N PHE A 165 -19.55 3.99 -3.48
CA PHE A 165 -18.92 2.69 -3.47
C PHE A 165 -18.15 2.42 -2.17
N PHE A 166 -17.38 3.41 -1.69
CA PHE A 166 -16.68 3.35 -0.42
C PHE A 166 -17.64 3.09 0.76
N ILE A 167 -18.76 3.82 0.79
CA ILE A 167 -19.80 3.67 1.82
C ILE A 167 -20.49 2.31 1.72
N GLY A 168 -20.79 1.85 0.49
CA GLY A 168 -21.36 0.53 0.25
C GLY A 168 -20.47 -0.60 0.74
N ILE A 169 -19.15 -0.51 0.49
CA ILE A 169 -18.18 -1.49 1.00
C ILE A 169 -18.09 -1.41 2.52
N ALA A 170 -18.04 -0.21 3.10
CA ALA A 170 -17.98 -0.06 4.55
C ALA A 170 -19.20 -0.71 5.25
N THR A 171 -20.39 -0.49 4.71
CA THR A 171 -21.64 -1.04 5.25
C THR A 171 -21.75 -2.55 5.03
N ALA A 172 -21.37 -3.06 3.85
CA ALA A 172 -21.34 -4.50 3.57
C ALA A 172 -20.34 -5.23 4.47
N LEU A 173 -19.12 -4.71 4.60
CA LEU A 173 -18.08 -5.31 5.41
C LEU A 173 -18.46 -5.34 6.89
N THR A 174 -18.93 -4.21 7.43
CA THR A 174 -19.36 -4.16 8.84
C THR A 174 -20.54 -5.09 9.13
N SER A 175 -21.47 -5.24 8.19
CA SER A 175 -22.58 -6.19 8.32
C SER A 175 -22.10 -7.65 8.30
N LEU A 176 -21.17 -7.98 7.40
CA LEU A 176 -20.56 -9.31 7.31
C LEU A 176 -19.74 -9.66 8.56
N LEU A 177 -18.96 -8.73 9.08
CA LEU A 177 -18.19 -8.90 10.31
C LEU A 177 -19.10 -9.17 11.52
N LYS A 178 -20.20 -8.41 11.65
CA LYS A 178 -21.21 -8.64 12.69
C LYS A 178 -21.86 -10.02 12.57
N LEU A 179 -22.13 -10.49 11.36
CA LEU A 179 -22.72 -11.81 11.12
C LEU A 179 -21.79 -12.96 11.54
N ILE A 180 -20.47 -12.76 11.41
CA ILE A 180 -19.44 -13.69 11.88
C ILE A 180 -19.19 -13.55 13.40
N GLY A 181 -19.85 -12.59 14.07
CA GLY A 181 -19.63 -12.29 15.49
C GLY A 181 -18.32 -11.57 15.77
N TRP A 182 -17.62 -11.10 14.73
CA TRP A 182 -16.35 -10.39 14.87
C TRP A 182 -16.59 -8.88 15.01
N GLN A 183 -16.21 -8.33 16.16
CA GLN A 183 -16.32 -6.90 16.45
C GLN A 183 -14.92 -6.27 16.60
N PRO A 184 -14.26 -5.91 15.49
CA PRO A 184 -12.99 -5.20 15.58
C PRO A 184 -13.18 -3.83 16.22
N ASP A 185 -12.14 -3.33 16.86
CA ASP A 185 -12.06 -1.95 17.32
C ASP A 185 -12.21 -0.97 16.14
N ARG A 186 -12.63 0.27 16.44
CA ARG A 186 -12.94 1.28 15.40
C ARG A 186 -11.78 1.52 14.44
N PHE A 187 -10.54 1.45 14.94
CA PHE A 187 -9.35 1.70 14.14
C PHE A 187 -9.05 0.54 13.21
N VAL A 188 -9.06 -0.71 13.70
CA VAL A 188 -8.92 -1.89 12.84
C VAL A 188 -10.06 -1.96 11.81
N ASN A 189 -11.30 -1.64 12.20
CA ASN A 189 -12.42 -1.60 11.26
C ASN A 189 -12.19 -0.58 10.14
N LEU A 190 -11.66 0.61 10.47
CA LEU A 190 -11.29 1.62 9.47
C LEU A 190 -10.29 1.08 8.45
N ILE A 191 -9.24 0.39 8.93
CA ILE A 191 -8.20 -0.18 8.09
C ILE A 191 -8.75 -1.29 7.20
N LEU A 192 -9.61 -2.16 7.75
CA LEU A 192 -10.28 -3.21 6.96
C LEU A 192 -11.17 -2.61 5.88
N VAL A 193 -11.92 -1.54 6.17
CA VAL A 193 -12.73 -0.84 5.18
C VAL A 193 -11.87 -0.23 4.07
N LEU A 194 -10.76 0.42 4.43
CA LEU A 194 -9.81 0.98 3.45
C LEU A 194 -9.19 -0.11 2.58
N ALA A 195 -8.76 -1.23 3.18
CA ALA A 195 -8.19 -2.37 2.47
C ALA A 195 -9.21 -3.05 1.54
N ALA A 196 -10.43 -3.26 2.01
CA ALA A 196 -11.51 -3.84 1.21
C ALA A 196 -11.90 -2.93 0.04
N PHE A 197 -11.95 -1.61 0.27
CA PHE A 197 -12.20 -0.64 -0.80
C PHE A 197 -11.09 -0.65 -1.85
N ALA A 198 -9.83 -0.62 -1.44
CA ALA A 198 -8.69 -0.69 -2.35
C ALA A 198 -8.68 -2.00 -3.14
N LEU A 199 -9.00 -3.12 -2.49
CA LEU A 199 -9.12 -4.43 -3.13
C LEU A 199 -10.23 -4.43 -4.18
N ALA A 200 -11.40 -3.94 -3.83
CA ALA A 200 -12.54 -3.90 -4.74
C ALA A 200 -12.28 -2.97 -5.92
N GLN A 201 -11.67 -1.79 -5.69
CA GLN A 201 -11.25 -0.90 -6.79
C GLN A 201 -10.24 -1.58 -7.71
N LYS A 202 -9.27 -2.33 -7.18
CA LYS A 202 -8.28 -3.04 -7.99
C LYS A 202 -8.90 -4.22 -8.75
N LEU A 203 -9.83 -4.95 -8.16
CA LEU A 203 -10.54 -6.05 -8.83
C LEU A 203 -11.49 -5.55 -9.92
N LEU A 204 -12.07 -4.35 -9.74
CA LEU A 204 -13.00 -3.73 -10.69
C LEU A 204 -12.30 -2.84 -11.72
N SER A 205 -10.99 -2.60 -11.60
CA SER A 205 -10.24 -1.80 -12.57
C SER A 205 -10.25 -2.33 -14.02
N PRO A 206 -10.36 -3.64 -14.30
CA PRO A 206 -10.47 -4.15 -15.66
C PRO A 206 -11.85 -3.90 -16.28
N VAL A 207 -12.86 -3.55 -15.48
CA VAL A 207 -14.24 -3.40 -15.95
C VAL A 207 -14.40 -2.01 -16.57
N PRO A 208 -14.94 -1.89 -17.80
CA PRO A 208 -15.17 -0.59 -18.42
C PRO A 208 -16.15 0.23 -17.57
N LYS A 209 -15.69 1.41 -17.14
CA LYS A 209 -16.42 2.38 -16.30
C LYS A 209 -17.54 3.06 -17.08
N THR A 210 -18.55 2.29 -17.50
CA THR A 210 -19.72 2.80 -18.22
C THR A 210 -20.71 3.49 -17.26
N PRO A 211 -21.59 4.37 -17.76
CA PRO A 211 -22.65 4.97 -16.93
C PRO A 211 -23.57 3.92 -16.27
N VAL A 212 -23.80 2.80 -16.95
CA VAL A 212 -24.60 1.67 -16.46
C VAL A 212 -23.92 0.99 -15.26
N TYR A 213 -22.60 0.80 -15.31
CA TYR A 213 -21.82 0.28 -14.19
C TYR A 213 -22.00 1.16 -12.94
N TYR A 214 -21.86 2.48 -13.10
CA TYR A 214 -22.04 3.42 -12.00
C TYR A 214 -23.45 3.41 -11.43
N ALA A 215 -24.48 3.30 -12.28
CA ALA A 215 -25.86 3.22 -11.86
C ALA A 215 -26.15 1.96 -11.02
N ILE A 216 -25.70 0.78 -11.47
CA ILE A 216 -25.93 -0.50 -10.78
C ILE A 216 -25.19 -0.52 -9.44
N VAL A 217 -23.89 -0.16 -9.44
CA VAL A 217 -23.07 -0.15 -8.22
C VAL A 217 -23.59 0.90 -7.23
N GLY A 218 -23.92 2.10 -7.72
CA GLY A 218 -24.48 3.16 -6.89
C GLY A 218 -25.80 2.75 -6.25
N PHE A 219 -26.72 2.16 -7.01
CA PHE A 219 -28.00 1.66 -6.50
C PHE A 219 -27.81 0.59 -5.42
N ALA A 220 -26.95 -0.40 -5.66
CA ALA A 220 -26.66 -1.47 -4.70
C ALA A 220 -26.06 -0.91 -3.39
N CYS A 221 -25.14 0.05 -3.48
CA CYS A 221 -24.49 0.66 -2.31
C CYS A 221 -25.47 1.50 -1.48
N VAL A 222 -26.33 2.28 -2.14
CA VAL A 222 -27.38 3.07 -1.47
C VAL A 222 -28.41 2.15 -0.81
N TRP A 223 -28.86 1.11 -1.52
CA TRP A 223 -29.79 0.12 -0.98
C TRP A 223 -29.24 -0.58 0.27
N LEU A 224 -27.99 -1.04 0.23
CA LEU A 224 -27.30 -1.65 1.37
C LEU A 224 -27.16 -0.68 2.55
N SER A 225 -26.85 0.58 2.28
CA SER A 225 -26.71 1.62 3.31
C SER A 225 -28.03 1.91 4.02
N ILE A 226 -29.14 2.00 3.26
CA ILE A 226 -30.48 2.23 3.82
C ILE A 226 -30.91 1.05 4.68
N ARG A 227 -30.71 -0.19 4.21
CA ARG A 227 -31.09 -1.41 4.95
C ARG A 227 -30.32 -1.58 6.25
N SER A 228 -29.07 -1.13 6.27
CA SER A 228 -28.17 -1.33 7.41
C SER A 228 -28.27 -0.23 8.47
N ALA A 229 -28.96 0.88 8.16
CA ALA A 229 -29.06 2.02 9.07
C ALA A 229 -30.25 1.87 10.04
N PRO A 230 -30.02 2.00 11.36
CA PRO A 230 -31.09 1.90 12.35
C PRO A 230 -32.01 3.14 12.37
N SER A 231 -31.54 4.28 11.85
CA SER A 231 -32.31 5.54 11.75
C SER A 231 -31.71 6.50 10.72
N VAL A 232 -32.52 7.46 10.24
CA VAL A 232 -32.09 8.49 9.27
C VAL A 232 -30.95 9.37 9.81
N PRO A 233 -30.95 9.83 11.09
CA PRO A 233 -29.82 10.59 11.63
C PRO A 233 -28.53 9.76 11.72
N ALA A 234 -28.62 8.46 12.04
CA ALA A 234 -27.47 7.56 12.06
C ALA A 234 -26.89 7.36 10.65
N LEU A 235 -27.75 7.29 9.62
CA LEU A 235 -27.34 7.24 8.22
C LEU A 235 -26.60 8.52 7.80
N LEU A 236 -27.16 9.70 8.09
CA LEU A 236 -26.57 11.00 7.73
C LEU A 236 -25.23 11.25 8.41
N SER A 237 -25.14 10.97 9.71
CA SER A 237 -23.89 11.09 10.47
C SER A 237 -22.81 10.12 9.98
N GLY A 238 -23.18 8.87 9.69
CA GLY A 238 -22.28 7.89 9.07
C GLY A 238 -21.81 8.33 7.69
N PHE A 239 -22.73 8.84 6.86
CA PHE A 239 -22.41 9.39 5.55
C PHE A 239 -21.43 10.57 5.66
N ALA A 240 -21.68 11.53 6.56
CA ALA A 240 -20.80 12.67 6.79
C ALA A 240 -19.40 12.24 7.27
N PHE A 241 -19.32 11.25 8.16
CA PHE A 241 -18.04 10.70 8.63
C PHE A 241 -17.26 10.06 7.48
N PHE A 242 -17.88 9.17 6.71
CA PHE A 242 -17.22 8.52 5.57
C PHE A 242 -16.89 9.50 4.44
N LEU A 243 -17.70 10.53 4.24
CA LEU A 243 -17.41 11.64 3.32
C LEU A 243 -16.15 12.39 3.75
N GLY A 244 -16.06 12.80 5.01
CA GLY A 244 -14.88 13.47 5.56
C GLY A 244 -13.63 12.61 5.43
N LEU A 245 -13.74 11.32 5.79
CA LEU A 245 -12.65 10.36 5.65
C LEU A 245 -12.23 10.15 4.19
N TYR A 246 -13.18 10.00 3.28
CA TYR A 246 -12.91 9.80 1.85
C TYR A 246 -12.19 11.01 1.26
N LEU A 247 -12.67 12.22 1.57
CA LEU A 247 -12.03 13.46 1.14
C LEU A 247 -10.62 13.58 1.73
N MET A 248 -10.43 13.27 3.00
CA MET A 248 -9.12 13.34 3.66
C MET A 248 -8.13 12.33 3.06
N VAL A 249 -8.52 11.07 2.90
CA VAL A 249 -7.61 9.98 2.49
C VAL A 249 -7.41 9.94 0.97
N PHE A 250 -8.49 9.97 0.19
CA PHE A 250 -8.42 9.69 -1.24
C PHE A 250 -8.34 10.94 -2.12
N VAL A 251 -8.86 12.08 -1.65
CA VAL A 251 -8.75 13.34 -2.42
C VAL A 251 -7.55 14.13 -1.95
N ILE A 252 -7.43 14.41 -0.66
CA ILE A 252 -6.34 15.22 -0.12
C ILE A 252 -5.07 14.38 -0.04
N ALA A 253 -5.03 13.34 0.80
CA ALA A 253 -3.80 12.62 1.06
C ALA A 253 -3.27 11.94 -0.21
N LYS A 254 -4.05 11.11 -0.91
CA LYS A 254 -3.56 10.40 -2.11
C LYS A 254 -2.98 11.33 -3.18
N GLN A 255 -3.74 12.34 -3.62
CA GLN A 255 -3.30 13.18 -4.73
C GLN A 255 -2.26 14.23 -4.31
N LEU A 256 -2.32 14.77 -3.09
CA LEU A 256 -1.31 15.68 -2.59
C LEU A 256 0.00 14.93 -2.30
N VAL A 257 -0.07 13.72 -1.73
CA VAL A 257 1.10 12.86 -1.52
C VAL A 257 1.72 12.43 -2.85
N LEU A 258 0.94 11.94 -3.81
CA LEU A 258 1.46 11.54 -5.12
C LEU A 258 2.01 12.74 -5.92
N GLY A 259 1.31 13.88 -5.89
CA GLY A 259 1.76 15.10 -6.54
C GLY A 259 3.06 15.65 -5.93
N LEU A 260 3.18 15.63 -4.60
CA LEU A 260 4.40 16.07 -3.93
C LEU A 260 5.53 15.05 -4.02
N ALA A 261 5.22 13.76 -3.95
CA ALA A 261 6.20 12.69 -4.17
C ALA A 261 6.81 12.81 -5.56
N SER A 262 6.00 12.94 -6.61
CA SER A 262 6.51 13.07 -7.98
C SER A 262 7.34 14.34 -8.21
N LEU A 263 7.08 15.42 -7.46
CA LEU A 263 7.85 16.66 -7.56
C LEU A 263 9.12 16.66 -6.69
N ALA A 264 9.11 15.97 -5.55
CA ALA A 264 10.18 16.05 -4.55
C ALA A 264 11.13 14.85 -4.56
N LEU A 265 10.70 13.72 -5.12
CA LEU A 265 11.42 12.45 -5.06
C LEU A 265 11.90 11.98 -6.44
N ASP A 266 11.15 12.27 -7.51
CA ASP A 266 11.52 11.81 -8.84
C ASP A 266 12.74 12.56 -9.38
N ASN A 267 13.69 11.80 -9.94
CA ASN A 267 14.86 12.36 -10.60
C ASN A 267 14.75 12.13 -12.11
N ALA A 268 15.01 13.18 -12.90
CA ALA A 268 15.14 13.04 -14.34
C ALA A 268 16.50 12.39 -14.67
N VAL A 269 16.47 11.22 -15.30
CA VAL A 269 17.63 10.48 -15.76
C VAL A 269 17.60 10.41 -17.29
N ASP A 270 18.75 10.59 -17.93
CA ASP A 270 18.90 10.38 -19.37
C ASP A 270 18.66 8.90 -19.69
N VAL A 271 18.01 8.60 -20.82
CA VAL A 271 17.78 7.23 -21.30
C VAL A 271 19.08 6.41 -21.38
N ASN A 272 20.20 7.06 -21.75
CA ASN A 272 21.52 6.41 -21.79
C ASN A 272 22.08 6.07 -20.41
N GLY A 273 21.58 6.73 -19.35
CA GLY A 273 21.97 6.52 -17.97
C GLY A 273 21.09 5.53 -17.20
N LEU A 274 20.09 4.92 -17.86
CA LEU A 274 19.20 3.95 -17.24
C LEU A 274 19.96 2.69 -16.82
N ARG A 275 19.59 2.16 -15.65
CA ARG A 275 20.14 0.91 -15.12
C ARG A 275 19.02 -0.06 -14.81
N ILE A 276 19.32 -1.34 -14.95
CA ILE A 276 18.40 -2.44 -14.61
C ILE A 276 17.90 -2.26 -13.17
N GLY A 277 16.58 -2.34 -12.97
CA GLY A 277 15.93 -2.17 -11.67
C GLY A 277 15.56 -0.73 -11.30
N MET A 278 15.78 0.26 -12.17
CA MET A 278 15.20 1.59 -12.00
C MET A 278 13.69 1.55 -12.25
N ILE A 279 12.88 2.21 -11.40
CA ILE A 279 11.42 2.22 -11.51
C ILE A 279 10.98 3.53 -12.21
N PRO A 280 10.33 3.48 -13.38
CA PRO A 280 9.89 4.68 -14.06
C PRO A 280 8.71 5.33 -13.31
N ALA A 281 8.72 6.66 -13.21
CA ALA A 281 7.71 7.44 -12.51
C ALA A 281 6.53 7.87 -13.39
N GLU A 282 6.73 7.80 -14.70
CA GLU A 282 5.80 8.28 -15.72
C GLU A 282 5.50 7.12 -16.68
N LEU A 283 4.26 7.04 -17.14
CA LEU A 283 3.79 6.04 -18.10
C LEU A 283 3.92 6.65 -19.51
N ILE A 284 4.60 5.97 -20.43
CA ILE A 284 4.74 6.43 -21.82
C ILE A 284 3.70 5.70 -22.66
N VAL A 285 2.72 6.45 -23.18
CA VAL A 285 1.66 5.92 -24.04
C VAL A 285 1.91 6.31 -25.49
N ARG A 286 1.69 5.37 -26.39
CA ARG A 286 1.62 5.56 -27.83
C ARG A 286 0.25 6.16 -28.20
N VAL A 287 0.23 7.40 -28.67
CA VAL A 287 -0.96 8.07 -29.17
C VAL A 287 -0.87 8.11 -30.70
N ALA A 288 -1.81 7.45 -31.37
CA ALA A 288 -1.96 7.56 -32.81
C ALA A 288 -2.62 8.91 -33.14
N GLU A 289 -1.94 9.74 -33.91
CA GLU A 289 -2.50 10.99 -34.42
C GLU A 289 -3.43 10.73 -35.62
N PRO A 290 -4.37 11.64 -35.91
CA PRO A 290 -5.28 11.52 -37.06
C PRO A 290 -4.57 11.36 -38.41
N ASP A 291 -3.32 11.81 -38.49
CA ASP A 291 -2.47 11.76 -39.69
C ASP A 291 -1.74 10.41 -39.85
N GLY A 292 -1.93 9.46 -38.93
CA GLY A 292 -1.26 8.15 -38.93
C GLY A 292 0.16 8.17 -38.33
N SER A 293 0.66 9.33 -37.92
CA SER A 293 1.87 9.49 -37.10
C SER A 293 1.65 8.96 -35.69
N VAL A 294 2.75 8.52 -35.08
CA VAL A 294 2.77 8.00 -33.72
C VAL A 294 3.47 9.01 -32.84
N ARG A 295 2.74 9.57 -31.88
CA ARG A 295 3.30 10.45 -30.84
C ARG A 295 3.35 9.73 -29.51
N TYR A 296 4.39 9.97 -28.73
CA TYR A 296 4.51 9.43 -27.39
C TYR A 296 4.14 10.51 -26.37
N GLU A 297 3.22 10.21 -25.47
CA GLU A 297 2.82 11.12 -24.40
C GLU A 297 3.19 10.56 -23.03
N LYS A 298 3.65 11.45 -22.14
CA LYS A 298 3.86 11.14 -20.73
C LYS A 298 2.58 11.33 -19.96
N LYS A 299 2.09 10.26 -19.32
CA LYS A 299 0.99 10.34 -18.36
C LYS A 299 1.50 10.08 -16.95
N GLN A 300 1.03 10.88 -15.99
CA GLN A 300 1.21 10.55 -14.59
C GLN A 300 0.42 9.29 -14.26
N VAL A 301 1.05 8.41 -13.49
CA VAL A 301 0.47 7.13 -13.07
C VAL A 301 -0.71 7.40 -12.14
N ALA A 302 -1.92 7.44 -12.69
CA ALA A 302 -3.10 7.22 -11.89
C ALA A 302 -3.13 5.73 -11.55
N PHE A 303 -3.00 5.38 -10.27
CA PHE A 303 -3.40 4.04 -9.79
C PHE A 303 -4.80 3.77 -10.35
N SER A 304 -4.91 2.85 -11.30
CA SER A 304 -6.04 2.56 -12.20
C SER A 304 -6.12 3.35 -13.51
N SER A 305 -5.35 2.91 -14.49
CA SER A 305 -5.83 2.76 -15.88
C SER A 305 -5.28 1.45 -16.41
N GLY A 306 -6.13 0.64 -17.03
CA GLY A 306 -5.79 -0.70 -17.48
C GLY A 306 -4.58 -0.75 -18.40
N GLN A 307 -4.05 -1.96 -18.60
CA GLN A 307 -3.19 -2.30 -19.73
C GLN A 307 -3.94 -1.92 -21.01
N ASP A 308 -3.70 -0.72 -21.52
CA ASP A 308 -3.95 -0.38 -22.90
C ASP A 308 -2.77 -0.94 -23.71
N ASP A 309 -3.04 -1.58 -24.85
CA ASP A 309 -2.02 -2.07 -25.80
C ASP A 309 -1.10 -0.97 -26.36
N ASN A 310 -1.36 0.28 -25.99
CA ASN A 310 -0.59 1.46 -26.34
C ASN A 310 0.46 1.85 -25.28
N VAL A 311 0.57 1.13 -24.16
CA VAL A 311 1.55 1.46 -23.10
C VAL A 311 2.92 0.87 -23.46
N VAL A 312 3.90 1.74 -23.70
CA VAL A 312 5.28 1.34 -24.03
C VAL A 312 6.11 1.06 -22.79
N ILE A 313 5.81 1.74 -21.68
CA ILE A 313 6.48 1.54 -20.39
C ILE A 313 5.45 1.70 -19.30
N SER A 314 5.43 0.75 -18.36
CA SER A 314 4.63 0.85 -17.14
C SER A 314 5.54 0.99 -15.92
N PRO A 315 5.07 1.68 -14.86
CA PRO A 315 5.75 1.74 -13.56
C PRO A 315 5.63 0.39 -12.83
N ASP A 316 6.40 -0.61 -13.27
CA ASP A 316 6.45 -1.90 -12.58
C ASP A 316 7.32 -1.77 -11.31
N PRO A 317 6.82 -2.18 -10.11
CA PRO A 317 7.63 -2.29 -8.89
C PRO A 317 8.88 -3.17 -9.03
N ALA A 318 8.93 -4.09 -10.00
CA ALA A 318 10.11 -4.88 -10.32
C ALA A 318 11.25 -4.04 -10.94
N GLY A 319 10.93 -2.87 -11.49
CA GLY A 319 11.84 -1.99 -12.21
C GLY A 319 12.08 -2.45 -13.65
N LEU A 320 12.76 -1.61 -14.43
CA LEU A 320 13.07 -1.85 -15.84
C LEU A 320 14.02 -3.04 -16.00
N ASP A 321 13.72 -3.94 -16.94
CA ASP A 321 14.61 -5.00 -17.35
C ASP A 321 15.58 -4.54 -18.47
N ALA A 322 16.43 -5.45 -18.94
CA ALA A 322 17.41 -5.11 -19.98
C ALA A 322 16.76 -4.89 -21.35
N GLU A 323 15.63 -5.55 -21.62
CA GLU A 323 14.90 -5.45 -22.89
C GLU A 323 14.16 -4.12 -22.97
N ASP A 324 13.50 -3.70 -21.88
CA ASP A 324 12.86 -2.41 -21.72
C ASP A 324 13.86 -1.25 -21.92
N ILE A 325 15.06 -1.38 -21.35
CA ILE A 325 16.12 -0.36 -21.48
C ILE A 325 16.63 -0.28 -22.92
N ALA A 326 16.84 -1.43 -23.59
CA ALA A 326 17.26 -1.45 -24.98
C ALA A 326 16.20 -0.82 -25.89
N HIS A 327 14.93 -1.18 -25.70
CA HIS A 327 13.82 -0.61 -26.44
C HIS A 327 13.70 0.91 -26.24
N LEU A 328 13.94 1.39 -25.02
CA LEU A 328 13.98 2.81 -24.70
C LEU A 328 15.11 3.56 -25.38
N GLN A 329 16.30 2.95 -25.41
CA GLN A 329 17.46 3.50 -26.09
C GLN A 329 17.23 3.58 -27.60
N ASP A 330 16.60 2.57 -28.19
CA ASP A 330 16.22 2.55 -29.60
C ASP A 330 15.20 3.66 -29.92
N LEU A 331 14.19 3.87 -29.06
CA LEU A 331 13.21 4.96 -29.21
C LEU A 331 13.85 6.35 -29.05
N ALA A 332 14.80 6.50 -28.14
CA ALA A 332 15.57 7.74 -28.00
C ALA A 332 16.45 8.00 -29.24
N ALA A 333 17.10 6.96 -29.77
CA ALA A 333 17.90 7.03 -30.99
C ALA A 333 17.05 7.36 -32.24
N ALA A 334 15.82 6.85 -32.29
CA ALA A 334 14.84 7.16 -33.33
C ALA A 334 14.25 8.59 -33.22
N GLY A 335 14.65 9.37 -32.21
CA GLY A 335 14.16 10.73 -31.99
C GLY A 335 12.74 10.83 -31.44
N ALA A 336 12.11 9.70 -31.14
CA ALA A 336 10.73 9.63 -30.66
C ALA A 336 10.54 10.25 -29.26
N LEU A 337 11.63 10.42 -28.50
CA LEU A 337 11.64 10.97 -27.15
C LEU A 337 12.23 12.39 -27.07
N MET A 338 12.46 13.07 -28.21
CA MET A 338 13.05 14.41 -28.24
C MET A 338 12.19 15.47 -27.54
N GLU A 339 10.86 15.36 -27.56
CA GLU A 339 9.96 16.26 -26.82
C GLU A 339 10.22 16.24 -25.30
N PHE A 340 10.83 15.16 -24.82
CA PHE A 340 11.18 14.96 -23.41
C PHE A 340 12.68 15.12 -23.14
N LYS A 341 13.44 15.67 -24.11
CA LYS A 341 14.90 15.79 -24.05
C LYS A 341 15.61 14.45 -23.76
N ASN A 342 15.03 13.33 -24.20
CA ASN A 342 15.50 11.97 -23.89
C ASN A 342 15.68 11.72 -22.38
N GLN A 343 14.86 12.36 -21.54
CA GLN A 343 14.87 12.18 -20.09
C GLN A 343 13.60 11.48 -19.60
N ILE A 344 13.80 10.52 -18.71
CA ILE A 344 12.75 9.77 -18.05
C ILE A 344 12.86 10.04 -16.55
N LYS A 345 11.72 10.33 -15.92
CA LYS A 345 11.69 10.44 -14.46
C LYS A 345 11.70 9.06 -13.84
N ILE A 346 12.63 8.85 -12.93
CA ILE A 346 12.80 7.61 -12.18
C ILE A 346 12.36 7.87 -10.73
N GLN A 347 11.49 7.01 -10.22
CA GLN A 347 11.12 6.99 -8.81
C GLN A 347 12.30 6.48 -8.00
N PRO A 348 12.62 7.10 -6.86
CA PRO A 348 13.63 6.55 -5.97
C PRO A 348 13.12 5.21 -5.40
N SER A 349 13.94 4.17 -5.49
CA SER A 349 13.66 2.88 -4.89
C SER A 349 13.50 3.05 -3.37
N ILE A 350 12.28 2.90 -2.85
CA ILE A 350 12.03 2.98 -1.42
C ILE A 350 12.58 1.71 -0.77
N ARG A 351 13.57 1.89 0.10
CA ARG A 351 14.21 0.81 0.85
C ARG A 351 13.31 0.44 2.02
N PHE A 352 12.50 -0.61 1.85
CA PHE A 352 11.48 -0.98 2.82
C PHE A 352 12.01 -1.86 3.96
N ALA A 353 13.13 -2.58 3.78
CA ALA A 353 13.70 -3.43 4.83
C ALA A 353 14.06 -2.67 6.14
N PRO A 354 14.65 -1.45 6.09
CA PRO A 354 14.82 -0.60 7.27
C PRO A 354 13.50 -0.24 7.96
N VAL A 355 12.45 0.03 7.18
CA VAL A 355 11.12 0.37 7.71
C VAL A 355 10.50 -0.85 8.41
N ILE A 356 10.61 -2.03 7.80
CA ILE A 356 10.18 -3.30 8.40
C ILE A 356 10.94 -3.56 9.70
N SER A 357 12.24 -3.28 9.74
CA SER A 357 13.07 -3.46 10.92
C SER A 357 12.68 -2.52 12.07
N ILE A 358 12.34 -1.26 11.76
CA ILE A 358 11.79 -0.33 12.76
C ILE A 358 10.45 -0.84 13.29
N GLY A 359 9.55 -1.31 12.41
CA GLY A 359 8.27 -1.87 12.83
C GLY A 359 8.42 -3.13 13.69
N ALA A 360 9.38 -3.99 13.36
CA ALA A 360 9.77 -5.15 14.18
C ALA A 360 10.25 -4.72 15.57
N LEU A 361 11.14 -3.72 15.65
CA LEU A 361 11.61 -3.15 16.90
C LEU A 361 10.48 -2.56 17.75
N LEU A 362 9.60 -1.76 17.13
CA LEU A 362 8.42 -1.19 17.80
C LEU A 362 7.50 -2.29 18.33
N THR A 363 7.33 -3.38 17.59
CA THR A 363 6.53 -4.52 18.02
C THR A 363 7.11 -5.19 19.26
N VAL A 364 8.43 -5.38 19.30
CA VAL A 364 9.13 -5.96 20.47
C VAL A 364 9.05 -5.03 21.68
N LEU A 365 9.28 -3.72 21.49
CA LEU A 365 9.30 -2.74 22.58
C LEU A 365 7.90 -2.47 23.15
N CYS A 366 6.88 -2.37 22.28
CA CYS A 366 5.52 -2.03 22.70
C CYS A 366 4.68 -3.25 23.11
N GLN A 367 5.12 -4.47 22.77
CA GLN A 367 4.37 -5.72 23.01
C GLN A 367 2.91 -5.62 22.52
N GLY A 368 2.75 -4.99 21.35
CA GLY A 368 1.46 -4.60 20.79
C GLY A 368 1.55 -3.43 19.82
N PRO A 369 0.40 -2.87 19.40
CA PRO A 369 0.38 -1.70 18.53
C PRO A 369 0.99 -0.49 19.22
N PHE A 370 1.98 0.14 18.59
CA PHE A 370 2.72 1.26 19.19
C PHE A 370 1.81 2.44 19.57
N TYR A 371 0.75 2.68 18.78
CA TYR A 371 -0.18 3.80 19.01
C TYR A 371 -0.94 3.67 20.33
N LEU A 372 -1.19 2.44 20.81
CA LEU A 372 -1.82 2.24 22.12
C LEU A 372 -0.89 2.68 23.25
N LYS A 373 0.40 2.39 23.14
CA LYS A 373 1.41 2.87 24.09
C LYS A 373 1.56 4.38 24.04
N LEU A 374 1.50 4.97 22.85
CA LEU A 374 1.52 6.42 22.69
C LEU A 374 0.32 7.08 23.40
N MET A 375 -0.89 6.54 23.24
CA MET A 375 -2.09 7.02 23.95
C MET A 375 -2.08 6.77 25.46
N GLN A 376 -1.19 5.92 26.00
CA GLN A 376 -1.01 5.78 27.45
C GLN A 376 -0.08 6.85 28.03
N LEU A 377 0.72 7.51 27.18
CA LEU A 377 1.66 8.55 27.58
C LEU A 377 1.04 9.96 27.57
N PHE A 378 -0.13 10.11 26.93
CA PHE A 378 -0.95 11.33 26.91
C PHE A 378 -2.25 11.07 27.65
#